data_AF-A0A093DDH0-F1
#
_entry.id   AF-A0A093DDH0-F1
#
_cell.length_a   1.000
_cell.length_b   1.000
_cell.length_c   1.000
_cell.angle_alpha   90.00
_cell.angle_beta   90.00
_cell.angle_gamma   90.00
#
_symmetry.space_group_name_H-M   'P 1'
#
loop_
_entity.id
_entity.type
_entity.pdbx_description
1 polymer ?
#
loop_
_entity_poly.entity_id
_entity_poly.type
_entity_poly.pdbx_seq_one_letter_code
_entity_poly.pdbx_strand_id
1 'polypeptide(L)'
;NLQDEATCSVCLEFFKDPVSIECGHNFCRACILKSWKELEGDFPCPQCRETFQQQNFRPNRQLANMAEIIGRLARRGEEEEEKEEGGGGTCLKHREALKLFCKDDRRSICVVCDRSREHRPHDVVPVEEAAEEYE
;
A
#
# COMPACT_ATOMS: atom_id res chain seq x y z
N ASN A 1 -4.60 6.33 -13.18
CA ASN A 1 -3.91 5.15 -12.62
C ASN A 1 -5.00 4.23 -12.06
N LEU A 2 -4.88 2.89 -12.16
CA LEU A 2 -5.97 1.96 -11.79
C LEU A 2 -6.35 2.06 -10.29
N GLN A 3 -5.40 2.44 -9.43
CA GLN A 3 -5.66 2.67 -8.01
C GLN A 3 -6.58 3.88 -7.79
N ASP A 4 -6.43 4.93 -8.59
CA ASP A 4 -7.27 6.14 -8.50
C ASP A 4 -8.75 5.79 -8.71
N GLU A 5 -9.05 4.90 -9.66
CA GLU A 5 -10.41 4.45 -9.97
C GLU A 5 -11.05 3.62 -8.83
N ALA A 6 -10.22 3.09 -7.94
CA ALA A 6 -10.64 2.33 -6.76
C ALA A 6 -10.60 3.14 -5.47
N THR A 7 -10.32 4.44 -5.56
CA THR A 7 -10.10 5.33 -4.41
C THR A 7 -11.28 6.26 -4.19
N CYS A 8 -11.69 6.42 -2.93
CA CYS A 8 -12.73 7.36 -2.55
C CYS A 8 -12.17 8.80 -2.53
N SER A 9 -12.78 9.71 -3.29
CA SER A 9 -12.35 11.11 -3.38
C SER A 9 -12.55 11.94 -2.10
N VAL A 10 -13.17 11.37 -1.06
CA VAL A 10 -13.38 12.04 0.23
C VAL A 10 -12.30 11.66 1.26
N CYS A 11 -12.04 10.37 1.45
CA CYS A 11 -11.00 9.93 2.39
C CYS A 11 -9.65 9.65 1.75
N LEU A 12 -9.58 9.63 0.42
CA LEU A 12 -8.37 9.33 -0.37
C LEU A 12 -7.80 7.92 -0.10
N GLU A 13 -8.66 7.01 0.34
CA GLU A 13 -8.35 5.59 0.57
C GLU A 13 -9.17 4.71 -0.38
N PHE A 14 -8.74 3.47 -0.57
CA PHE A 14 -9.53 2.47 -1.31
C PHE A 14 -10.96 2.35 -0.75
N PHE A 15 -11.93 2.17 -1.64
CA PHE A 15 -13.33 2.10 -1.24
C PHE A 15 -13.61 1.03 -0.18
N LYS A 16 -14.30 1.44 0.89
CA LYS A 16 -14.85 0.57 1.93
C LYS A 16 -16.36 0.76 2.01
N ASP A 17 -17.11 -0.31 1.77
CA ASP A 17 -18.57 -0.28 1.65
C ASP A 17 -19.05 0.86 0.71
N PRO A 18 -18.62 0.86 -0.57
CA PRO A 18 -18.95 1.92 -1.50
C PRO A 18 -20.45 1.95 -1.81
N VAL A 19 -20.98 3.16 -1.89
CA VAL A 19 -22.33 3.46 -2.38
C VAL A 19 -22.26 4.43 -3.55
N SER A 20 -23.10 4.22 -4.54
CA SER A 20 -23.36 5.17 -5.63
C SER A 20 -24.50 6.11 -5.24
N ILE A 21 -24.36 7.39 -5.58
CA ILE A 21 -25.44 8.38 -5.52
C ILE A 21 -26.02 8.64 -6.92
N GLU A 22 -27.04 9.49 -7.04
CA GLU A 22 -27.84 9.67 -8.26
C GLU A 22 -27.03 10.12 -9.49
N CYS A 23 -25.99 10.95 -9.33
CA CYS A 23 -25.07 11.29 -10.44
C CYS A 23 -24.08 10.18 -10.83
N GLY A 24 -24.17 9.00 -10.21
CA GLY A 24 -23.31 7.85 -10.51
C GLY A 24 -21.94 7.87 -9.80
N HIS A 25 -21.57 8.96 -9.12
CA HIS A 25 -20.35 9.01 -8.32
C HIS A 25 -20.42 8.06 -7.11
N ASN A 26 -19.27 7.52 -6.72
CA ASN A 26 -19.15 6.51 -5.67
C ASN A 26 -18.34 7.05 -4.49
N PHE A 27 -18.77 6.71 -3.28
CA PHE A 27 -18.11 7.11 -2.03
C PHE A 27 -18.18 5.95 -1.04
N CYS A 28 -17.23 5.87 -0.10
CA CYS A 28 -17.42 5.03 1.09
C CYS A 28 -18.71 5.48 1.81
N ARG A 29 -19.55 4.55 2.26
CA ARG A 29 -20.80 4.89 2.96
C ARG A 29 -20.58 5.88 4.11
N ALA A 30 -19.55 5.63 4.93
CA ALA A 30 -19.20 6.51 6.05
C ALA A 30 -18.79 7.91 5.59
N CYS A 31 -18.12 8.03 4.44
CA CYS A 31 -17.65 9.31 3.92
C CYS A 31 -18.82 10.18 3.45
N ILE A 32 -19.73 9.64 2.65
CA ILE A 32 -20.86 10.42 2.15
C ILE A 32 -21.85 10.78 3.26
N LEU A 33 -22.09 9.87 4.22
CA LEU A 33 -22.91 10.17 5.40
C LEU A 33 -22.29 11.29 6.24
N LYS A 34 -20.96 11.33 6.37
CA LYS A 34 -20.26 12.42 7.07
C LYS A 34 -20.38 13.74 6.31
N SER A 35 -20.24 13.72 4.99
CA SER A 35 -20.35 14.92 4.14
C SER A 35 -21.74 15.56 4.20
N TRP A 36 -22.80 14.76 4.40
CA TRP A 36 -24.19 15.23 4.45
C TRP A 36 -24.76 15.34 5.87
N LYS A 37 -23.95 15.10 6.91
CA LYS A 37 -24.41 14.98 8.30
C LYS A 37 -25.13 16.23 8.83
N GLU A 38 -24.67 17.42 8.44
CA GLU A 38 -25.17 18.71 8.95
C GLU A 38 -25.95 19.49 7.87
N LEU A 39 -26.35 18.83 6.78
CA LEU A 39 -27.07 19.47 5.68
C LEU A 39 -28.57 19.17 5.77
N GLU A 40 -29.38 20.18 5.48
CA GLU A 40 -30.84 20.10 5.38
C GLU A 40 -31.28 20.51 3.97
N GLY A 41 -32.13 19.68 3.35
CA GLY A 41 -32.67 19.92 2.00
C GLY A 41 -31.70 19.53 0.88
N ASP A 42 -30.60 20.27 0.75
CA ASP A 42 -29.68 20.14 -0.37
C ASP A 42 -28.48 19.25 -0.05
N PHE A 43 -28.30 18.20 -0.86
CA PHE A 43 -27.23 17.22 -0.72
C PHE A 43 -26.31 17.26 -1.95
N PRO A 44 -25.26 18.13 -1.97
CA PRO A 44 -24.35 18.22 -3.09
C PRO A 44 -23.41 17.01 -3.14
N CYS A 45 -23.16 16.50 -4.34
CA CYS A 45 -22.11 15.52 -4.60
C CYS A 45 -20.73 16.13 -4.27
N PRO A 46 -19.91 15.48 -3.41
CA PRO A 46 -18.56 15.96 -3.10
C PRO A 46 -17.64 16.13 -4.32
N GLN A 47 -17.92 15.42 -5.43
CA GLN A 47 -17.07 15.41 -6.62
C GLN A 47 -17.54 16.38 -7.72
N CYS A 48 -18.78 16.26 -8.19
CA CYS A 48 -19.31 17.09 -9.28
C CYS A 48 -20.18 18.27 -8.82
N ARG A 49 -20.51 18.34 -7.52
CA ARG A 49 -21.37 19.38 -6.92
C ARG A 49 -22.83 19.41 -7.41
N GLU A 50 -23.26 18.41 -8.17
CA GLU A 50 -24.68 18.22 -8.47
C GLU A 50 -25.45 17.98 -7.17
N THR A 51 -26.59 18.67 -7.01
CA THR A 51 -27.35 18.71 -5.76
C THR A 51 -28.60 17.84 -5.85
N PHE A 52 -28.84 17.05 -4.81
CA PHE A 52 -30.01 16.19 -4.69
C PHE A 52 -30.87 16.62 -3.50
N GLN A 53 -32.16 16.29 -3.56
CA GLN A 53 -33.12 16.57 -2.48
C GLN A 53 -33.32 15.37 -1.53
N GLN A 54 -32.70 14.24 -1.83
CA GLN A 54 -32.85 12.98 -1.08
C GLN A 54 -31.52 12.26 -0.94
N GLN A 55 -31.37 11.53 0.17
CA GLN A 55 -30.18 10.73 0.44
C GLN A 55 -30.32 9.31 -0.10
N ASN A 56 -30.33 9.17 -1.42
CA ASN A 56 -30.48 7.88 -2.08
C ASN A 56 -29.12 7.20 -2.31
N PHE A 57 -28.82 6.19 -1.48
CA PHE A 57 -27.58 5.41 -1.57
C PHE A 57 -27.82 4.02 -2.14
N ARG A 58 -27.12 3.67 -3.22
CA ARG A 58 -27.14 2.33 -3.80
C ARG A 58 -25.82 1.60 -3.52
N PRO A 59 -25.79 0.51 -2.75
CA PRO A 59 -24.57 -0.26 -2.52
C PRO A 59 -23.95 -0.76 -3.83
N ASN A 60 -22.63 -0.66 -3.97
CA ASN A 60 -21.89 -1.09 -5.15
C ASN A 60 -20.91 -2.23 -4.79
N ARG A 61 -21.42 -3.46 -4.72
CA ARG A 61 -20.62 -4.64 -4.34
C ARG A 61 -19.49 -4.94 -5.31
N GLN A 62 -19.70 -4.69 -6.59
CA GLN A 62 -18.71 -4.89 -7.64
C GLN A 62 -17.51 -3.97 -7.42
N LEU A 63 -17.76 -2.69 -7.14
CA LEU A 63 -16.69 -1.75 -6.81
C LEU A 63 -15.97 -2.11 -5.51
N ALA A 64 -16.70 -2.59 -4.50
CA ALA A 64 -16.09 -3.08 -3.25
C ALA A 64 -15.08 -4.21 -3.52
N ASN A 65 -15.48 -5.20 -4.32
CA ASN A 65 -14.63 -6.34 -4.69
C ASN A 65 -13.42 -5.89 -5.51
N MET A 66 -13.61 -4.98 -6.48
CA MET A 66 -12.51 -4.45 -7.28
C MET A 66 -11.51 -3.68 -6.43
N ALA A 67 -11.97 -2.81 -5.53
CA ALA A 67 -11.10 -2.06 -4.62
C ALA A 67 -10.28 -2.99 -3.71
N GLU A 68 -10.88 -4.08 -3.23
CA GLU A 68 -10.16 -5.09 -2.45
C GLU A 68 -9.05 -5.79 -3.26
N ILE A 69 -9.34 -6.18 -4.50
CA ILE A 69 -8.37 -6.84 -5.39
C ILE A 69 -7.23 -5.88 -5.74
N ILE A 70 -7.56 -4.65 -6.15
CA ILE A 70 -6.56 -3.63 -6.51
C ILE A 70 -5.69 -3.29 -5.30
N GLY A 71 -6.29 -3.13 -4.12
CA GLY A 71 -5.54 -2.89 -2.89
C GLY A 71 -4.62 -4.06 -2.49
N ARG A 72 -4.99 -5.31 -2.81
CA ARG A 72 -4.09 -6.47 -2.63
C ARG A 72 -2.93 -6.47 -3.61
N LEU A 73 -3.18 -6.10 -4.87
CA LEU A 73 -2.15 -6.03 -5.90
C LEU A 73 -1.17 -4.90 -5.64
N ALA A 74 -1.64 -3.74 -5.18
CA ALA A 74 -0.78 -2.61 -4.78
C ALA A 74 0.21 -3.03 -3.69
N ARG A 75 -0.26 -3.67 -2.61
CA ARG A 75 0.59 -4.17 -1.53
C ARG A 75 1.55 -5.28 -1.98
N ARG A 76 1.13 -6.14 -2.90
CA ARG A 76 2.02 -7.15 -3.47
C ARG A 76 3.14 -6.52 -4.29
N GLY A 77 2.84 -5.48 -5.06
CA GLY A 77 3.85 -4.70 -5.77
C GLY A 77 4.86 -4.07 -4.81
N GLU A 78 4.39 -3.51 -3.69
CA GLU A 78 5.26 -2.98 -2.63
C GLU A 78 6.12 -4.08 -1.98
N GLU A 79 5.55 -5.25 -1.68
CA GLU A 79 6.28 -6.40 -1.12
C GLU A 79 7.24 -7.09 -2.13
N GLU A 80 6.95 -7.00 -3.43
CA GLU A 80 7.80 -7.50 -4.51
C GLU A 80 8.92 -6.49 -4.83
N GLU A 81 8.65 -5.18 -4.82
CA GLU A 81 9.67 -4.12 -4.90
C GLU A 81 10.60 -4.14 -3.68
N GLU A 82 10.09 -4.38 -2.46
CA GLU A 82 10.91 -4.59 -1.26
C GLU A 82 11.76 -5.87 -1.33
N LYS A 83 11.35 -6.88 -2.12
CA LYS A 83 12.12 -8.12 -2.34
C LYS A 83 13.11 -8.01 -3.51
N GLU A 84 12.80 -7.20 -4.53
CA GLU A 84 13.65 -6.97 -5.69
C GLU A 84 14.78 -5.96 -5.41
N GLU A 85 14.66 -5.08 -4.40
CA GLU A 85 15.74 -4.14 -4.01
C GLU A 85 16.82 -4.70 -3.06
N GLY A 86 16.88 -6.02 -2.85
CA GLY A 86 18.02 -6.67 -2.22
C GLY A 86 17.64 -7.92 -1.44
N GLY A 87 18.08 -9.08 -1.93
CA GLY A 87 17.78 -10.39 -1.39
C GLY A 87 18.18 -10.57 0.09
N GLY A 88 17.28 -10.24 1.00
CA GLY A 88 17.50 -10.49 2.42
C GLY A 88 16.65 -9.52 3.20
N GLY A 89 15.74 -10.02 4.03
CA GLY A 89 14.81 -9.21 4.80
C GLY A 89 15.45 -8.18 5.74
N THR A 90 14.76 -7.74 6.78
CA THR A 90 15.31 -6.70 7.68
C THR A 90 16.19 -7.28 8.79
N CYS A 91 17.32 -6.63 9.08
CA CYS A 91 18.15 -6.96 10.24
C CYS A 91 17.39 -6.68 11.54
N LEU A 92 17.13 -7.70 12.36
CA LEU A 92 16.39 -7.54 13.62
C LEU A 92 17.07 -6.61 14.63
N LYS A 93 18.40 -6.50 14.59
CA LYS A 93 19.19 -5.69 15.55
C LYS A 93 19.22 -4.21 15.17
N HIS A 94 19.34 -3.90 13.89
CA HIS A 94 19.58 -2.53 13.42
C HIS A 94 18.40 -1.95 12.62
N ARG A 95 17.41 -2.78 12.27
CA ARG A 95 16.24 -2.42 11.44
C ARG A 95 16.60 -1.87 10.06
N GLU A 96 17.72 -2.33 9.53
CA GLU A 96 18.24 -1.99 8.20
C GLU A 96 18.10 -3.18 7.25
N ALA A 97 17.96 -2.92 5.95
CA ALA A 97 17.88 -3.97 4.93
C ALA A 97 19.14 -4.84 4.90
N LEU A 98 18.99 -6.16 4.74
CA LEU A 98 20.09 -7.11 4.65
C LEU A 98 20.60 -7.21 3.20
N LYS A 99 21.24 -6.13 2.72
CA LYS A 99 21.77 -6.03 1.35
C LYS A 99 23.20 -6.59 1.17
N LEU A 100 23.82 -7.13 2.22
CA LEU A 100 25.18 -7.66 2.19
C LEU A 100 25.18 -9.14 2.61
N PHE A 101 26.13 -9.92 2.09
CA PHE A 101 26.36 -11.31 2.44
C PHE A 101 27.76 -11.50 3.01
N CYS A 102 27.85 -12.03 4.23
CA CYS A 102 29.13 -12.38 4.85
C CYS A 102 29.50 -13.82 4.46
N LYS A 103 30.61 -14.01 3.74
CA LYS A 103 31.05 -15.32 3.25
C LYS A 103 31.53 -16.23 4.37
N ASP A 104 32.20 -15.67 5.39
CA ASP A 104 32.66 -16.41 6.57
C ASP A 104 31.51 -17.00 7.38
N ASP A 105 30.47 -16.20 7.65
CA ASP A 105 29.31 -16.59 8.45
C ASP A 105 28.16 -17.18 7.63
N ARG A 106 28.27 -17.16 6.29
CA ARG A 106 27.27 -17.62 5.31
C ARG A 106 25.85 -17.09 5.60
N ARG A 107 25.75 -15.80 5.89
CA ARG A 107 24.47 -15.14 6.20
C ARG A 107 24.39 -13.73 5.65
N SER A 108 23.18 -13.29 5.31
CA SER A 108 22.94 -11.89 4.96
C SER A 108 23.02 -11.00 6.21
N ILE A 109 23.69 -9.86 6.08
CA ILE A 109 23.88 -8.84 7.12
C ILE A 109 23.51 -7.45 6.58
N CYS A 110 23.27 -6.49 7.47
CA CYS A 110 23.03 -5.09 7.07
C CYS A 110 24.33 -4.28 7.13
N VAL A 111 24.31 -3.08 6.56
CA VAL A 111 25.45 -2.14 6.53
C VAL A 111 25.98 -1.76 7.92
N VAL A 112 25.15 -1.84 8.96
CA VAL A 112 25.56 -1.58 10.34
C VAL A 112 26.28 -2.80 10.94
N CYS A 113 25.85 -4.01 10.58
CA CYS A 113 26.53 -5.24 11.00
C CYS A 113 27.92 -5.34 10.36
N ASP A 114 28.05 -5.02 9.08
CA ASP A 114 29.33 -4.99 8.35
C ASP A 114 30.39 -4.12 9.07
N ARG A 115 29.99 -2.92 9.51
CA ARG A 115 30.87 -2.00 10.25
C ARG A 115 31.11 -2.40 11.71
N SER A 116 30.41 -3.41 12.22
CA SER A 116 30.56 -3.86 13.60
C SER A 116 31.89 -4.59 13.82
N ARG A 117 32.38 -4.64 15.06
CA ARG A 117 33.61 -5.36 15.39
C ARG A 117 33.54 -6.86 15.06
N GLU A 118 32.34 -7.42 15.00
CA GLU A 118 32.10 -8.83 14.71
C GLU A 118 32.38 -9.15 13.23
N HIS A 119 31.87 -8.33 12.30
CA HIS A 119 32.01 -8.60 10.85
C HIS A 119 33.08 -7.77 10.14
N ARG A 120 33.64 -6.74 10.79
CA ARG A 120 34.73 -5.94 10.20
C ARG A 120 35.91 -6.74 9.63
N PRO A 121 36.32 -7.90 10.17
CA PRO A 121 37.40 -8.70 9.58
C PRO A 121 36.93 -9.75 8.56
N HIS A 122 35.62 -9.90 8.35
CA HIS A 122 35.05 -10.92 7.46
C HIS A 122 35.00 -10.43 6.02
N ASP A 123 34.98 -11.37 5.08
CA ASP A 123 34.72 -11.09 3.67
C ASP A 123 33.21 -10.88 3.46
N VAL A 124 32.85 -9.67 3.03
CA VAL A 124 31.47 -9.23 2.88
C VAL A 124 31.30 -8.64 1.48
N VAL A 125 30.33 -9.18 0.75
CA VAL A 125 29.98 -8.75 -0.61
C VAL A 125 28.50 -8.35 -0.67
N PRO A 126 28.06 -7.56 -1.67
CA PRO A 126 26.64 -7.38 -1.97
C PRO A 126 25.94 -8.73 -2.21
N VAL A 127 24.67 -8.83 -1.84
CA VAL A 127 23.92 -10.10 -2.01
C VAL A 127 23.83 -10.49 -3.48
N GLU A 128 23.72 -9.51 -4.38
CA GLU A 128 23.62 -9.72 -5.82
C GLU A 128 24.87 -10.40 -6.37
N GLU A 129 26.05 -10.06 -5.84
CA GLU A 129 27.34 -10.67 -6.22
C GLU A 129 27.52 -12.07 -5.60
N ALA A 130 26.94 -12.31 -4.41
CA ALA A 130 26.98 -13.63 -3.76
C ALA A 130 26.09 -14.67 -4.44
N ALA A 131 24.99 -14.24 -5.10
CA ALA A 131 24.06 -15.13 -5.79
C ALA A 131 24.72 -15.90 -6.93
N GLU A 132 25.78 -15.34 -7.56
CA GLU A 132 26.49 -15.98 -8.67
C GLU A 132 27.49 -17.06 -8.22
N GLU A 133 27.90 -17.09 -6.95
CA GLU A 133 28.92 -18.03 -6.42
C GLU A 133 28.33 -19.25 -5.70
N TYR A 134 27.04 -19.25 -5.33
CA TYR A 134 26.41 -20.25 -4.47
C TYR A 134 25.10 -20.87 -5.02
N GLU A 135 24.86 -20.80 -6.34
CA GLU A 135 23.79 -21.60 -7.00
C GLU A 135 24.05 -23.12 -6.98
#